data_AF-A0A8J7DL77-F1
#
_entry.id   AF-A0A8J7DL77-F1
#
_cell.length_a   1.000
_cell.length_b   1.000
_cell.length_c   1.000
_cell.angle_alpha   90.00
_cell.angle_beta   90.00
_cell.angle_gamma   90.00
#
_symmetry.space_group_name_H-M   'P 1'
#
loop_
_entity.id
_entity.type
_entity.pdbx_description
1 polymer ?
#
loop_
_entity_poly.entity_id
_entity_poly.type
_entity_poly.pdbx_seq_one_letter_code
_entity_poly.pdbx_strand_id
1 'polypeptide(L)'
;PHAPCPMPNPVERLFARFQVLSACFVAFAHGSNDVGNAIAPLAAIVYINRTGSVPTNGITVPIWILILGGAGIVAGLAILGKKVIATIGESIISLQPSSGFCAELATATTILLASRLGLPVSTSHALVGGVVGIGLVQNIKSIQFKTLKGIAAAWLITVPVSAVLSATIFSIAQILFF
;
A
#
# COMPACT_ATOMS: atom_id res chain seq x y z
N PRO A 1 16.68 0.17 22.23
CA PRO A 1 16.66 1.36 23.10
C PRO A 1 16.99 2.62 22.27
N HIS A 2 16.02 3.13 21.52
CA HIS A 2 16.08 4.48 20.95
C HIS A 2 15.38 5.40 21.95
N ALA A 3 16.13 6.34 22.54
CA ALA A 3 15.51 7.39 23.34
C ALA A 3 14.55 8.18 22.44
N PRO A 4 13.31 8.46 22.86
CA PRO A 4 12.45 9.37 22.12
C PRO A 4 13.18 10.72 22.04
N CYS A 5 13.43 11.19 20.81
CA CYS A 5 13.97 12.52 20.56
C CYS A 5 13.12 13.53 21.35
N PRO A 6 13.71 14.51 22.06
CA PRO A 6 12.92 15.50 22.80
C PRO A 6 11.98 16.18 21.81
N MET A 7 10.66 15.99 22.00
CA MET A 7 9.66 16.59 21.13
C MET A 7 9.80 18.12 21.23
N PRO A 8 10.17 18.84 20.16
CA PRO A 8 10.70 20.20 20.29
C PRO A 8 9.68 21.25 20.73
N ASN A 9 8.37 20.94 20.67
CA ASN A 9 7.28 21.89 20.94
C ASN A 9 5.98 21.18 21.35
N PRO A 10 5.11 21.80 22.19
CA PRO A 10 3.81 21.23 22.56
C PRO A 10 2.89 20.99 21.35
N VAL A 11 3.07 21.77 20.28
CA VAL A 11 2.36 21.61 18.99
C VAL A 11 2.69 20.27 18.34
N GLU A 12 3.97 19.89 18.27
CA GLU A 12 4.38 18.60 17.70
C GLU A 12 3.85 17.42 18.53
N ARG A 13 3.78 17.57 19.85
CA ARG A 13 3.20 16.53 20.72
C ARG A 13 1.69 16.35 20.47
N LEU A 14 0.98 17.42 20.12
CA LEU A 14 -0.42 17.34 19.70
C LEU A 14 -0.55 16.66 18.33
N PHE A 15 0.27 17.07 17.35
CA PHE A 15 0.29 16.44 16.03
C PHE A 15 0.66 14.96 16.07
N ALA A 16 1.53 14.53 16.98
CA ALA A 16 1.82 13.11 17.17
C ALA A 16 0.57 12.28 17.53
N ARG A 17 -0.39 12.85 18.27
CA ARG A 17 -1.67 12.18 18.55
C ARG A 17 -2.56 12.14 17.32
N PHE A 18 -2.62 13.23 16.56
CA PHE A 18 -3.34 13.27 15.29
C PHE A 18 -2.73 12.36 14.23
N GLN A 19 -1.41 12.15 14.27
CA GLN A 19 -0.70 11.27 13.36
C GLN A 19 -1.17 9.81 13.51
N VAL A 20 -1.51 9.37 14.72
CA VAL A 20 -2.12 8.05 14.91
C VAL A 20 -3.46 7.94 14.16
N LEU A 21 -4.26 9.01 14.18
CA LEU A 21 -5.54 9.03 13.45
C LEU A 21 -5.33 9.06 11.93
N SER A 22 -4.38 9.85 11.41
CA SER A 22 -4.04 9.84 9.99
C SER A 22 -3.44 8.51 9.54
N ALA A 23 -2.65 7.84 10.38
CA ALA A 23 -2.15 6.51 10.10
C ALA A 23 -3.29 5.47 10.01
N CYS A 24 -4.30 5.55 10.90
CA CYS A 24 -5.52 4.75 10.77
C CYS A 24 -6.27 5.06 9.46
N PHE A 25 -6.31 6.33 9.04
CA PHE A 25 -6.94 6.72 7.79
C PHE A 25 -6.21 6.19 6.56
N VAL A 26 -4.87 6.23 6.55
CA VAL A 26 -4.04 5.58 5.52
C VAL A 26 -4.30 4.09 5.50
N ALA A 27 -4.36 3.42 6.66
CA ALA A 27 -4.63 1.98 6.74
C ALA A 27 -6.00 1.63 6.15
N PHE A 28 -7.03 2.44 6.41
CA PHE A 28 -8.36 2.28 5.81
C PHE A 28 -8.35 2.48 4.29
N ALA A 29 -7.72 3.56 3.81
CA ALA A 29 -7.61 3.84 2.38
C ALA A 29 -6.83 2.74 1.64
N HIS A 30 -5.74 2.27 2.25
CA HIS A 30 -4.92 1.17 1.74
C HIS A 30 -5.73 -0.13 1.67
N GLY A 31 -6.46 -0.48 2.72
CA GLY A 31 -7.33 -1.66 2.70
C GLY A 31 -8.40 -1.58 1.60
N SER A 32 -9.02 -0.42 1.43
CA SER A 32 -10.05 -0.19 0.41
C SER A 32 -9.53 -0.37 -1.01
N ASN A 33 -8.29 0.02 -1.28
CA ASN A 33 -7.65 -0.15 -2.58
C ASN A 33 -7.10 -1.58 -2.79
N ASP A 34 -6.38 -2.11 -1.81
CA ASP A 34 -5.57 -3.31 -1.98
C ASP A 34 -6.34 -4.62 -1.78
N VAL A 35 -7.49 -4.59 -1.10
CA VAL A 35 -8.38 -5.77 -1.04
C VAL A 35 -8.72 -6.24 -2.45
N GLY A 36 -9.02 -5.32 -3.37
CA GLY A 36 -9.33 -5.63 -4.77
C GLY A 36 -8.22 -6.42 -5.46
N ASN A 37 -6.96 -6.05 -5.23
CA ASN A 37 -5.81 -6.71 -5.85
C ASN A 37 -5.68 -8.19 -5.44
N ALA A 38 -6.00 -8.52 -4.19
CA ALA A 38 -5.90 -9.88 -3.67
C ALA A 38 -7.12 -10.74 -4.03
N ILE A 39 -8.32 -10.15 -3.98
CA ILE A 39 -9.57 -10.91 -4.09
C ILE A 39 -10.13 -10.98 -5.52
N ALA A 40 -9.72 -10.10 -6.44
CA ALA A 40 -10.22 -10.12 -7.81
C ALA A 40 -9.96 -11.46 -8.54
N PRO A 41 -8.75 -12.07 -8.46
CA PRO A 41 -8.52 -13.38 -9.06
C PRO A 41 -9.41 -14.48 -8.45
N LEU A 42 -9.59 -14.48 -7.13
CA LEU A 42 -10.45 -15.45 -6.45
C LEU A 42 -11.93 -15.27 -6.83
N ALA A 43 -12.39 -14.01 -6.92
CA ALA A 43 -13.74 -13.70 -7.36
C ALA A 43 -14.01 -14.18 -8.79
N ALA A 44 -13.03 -14.02 -9.69
CA ALA A 44 -13.12 -14.54 -11.06
C ALA A 44 -13.22 -16.08 -11.09
N ILE A 45 -12.40 -16.79 -10.32
CA ILE A 45 -12.46 -18.26 -10.23
C ILE A 45 -13.83 -18.74 -9.73
N VAL A 46 -14.34 -18.14 -8.65
CA VAL A 46 -15.64 -18.51 -8.08
C VAL A 46 -16.78 -18.21 -9.07
N TYR A 47 -16.69 -17.11 -9.80
CA TYR A 47 -17.67 -16.75 -10.83
C TYR A 47 -17.70 -17.78 -11.96
N ILE A 48 -16.53 -18.10 -12.55
CA ILE A 48 -16.41 -19.08 -13.63
C ILE A 48 -16.91 -20.45 -13.17
N ASN A 49 -16.58 -20.87 -11.95
CA ASN A 49 -17.03 -22.15 -11.40
C ASN A 49 -18.55 -22.24 -11.21
N ARG A 50 -19.24 -21.11 -10.99
CA ARG A 50 -20.70 -21.09 -10.80
C ARG A 50 -21.49 -20.90 -12.09
N THR A 51 -20.99 -20.07 -12.99
CA THR A 51 -21.73 -19.65 -14.20
C THR A 51 -21.24 -20.38 -15.45
N GLY A 52 -20.04 -20.95 -15.44
CA GLY A 52 -19.41 -21.59 -16.59
C GLY A 52 -18.94 -20.61 -17.68
N SER A 53 -19.07 -19.30 -17.45
CA SER A 53 -18.71 -18.25 -18.40
C SER A 53 -17.69 -17.28 -17.81
N VAL A 54 -16.87 -16.69 -18.68
CA VAL A 54 -15.93 -15.63 -18.30
C VAL A 54 -16.70 -14.32 -18.08
N PRO A 55 -16.46 -13.57 -17.00
CA PRO A 55 -17.17 -12.33 -16.73
C PRO A 55 -16.76 -11.23 -17.72
N THR A 56 -17.72 -10.69 -18.46
CA THR A 56 -17.52 -9.64 -19.48
C THR A 56 -18.00 -8.26 -19.04
N ASN A 57 -18.97 -8.16 -18.12
CA ASN A 57 -19.63 -6.91 -17.71
C ASN A 57 -19.44 -6.58 -16.22
N GLY A 58 -18.22 -6.78 -15.70
CA GLY A 58 -17.92 -6.61 -14.28
C GLY A 58 -18.43 -7.78 -13.41
N ILE A 59 -17.89 -7.88 -12.20
CA ILE A 59 -18.21 -8.97 -11.26
C ILE A 59 -18.72 -8.35 -9.97
N THR A 60 -19.93 -8.74 -9.56
CA THR A 60 -20.40 -8.48 -8.20
C THR A 60 -19.69 -9.43 -7.25
N VAL A 61 -18.75 -8.91 -6.46
CA VAL A 61 -17.99 -9.74 -5.53
C VAL A 61 -18.83 -10.07 -4.29
N PRO A 62 -19.01 -11.36 -3.94
CA PRO A 62 -19.69 -11.77 -2.72
C PRO A 62 -18.98 -11.27 -1.46
N ILE A 63 -19.75 -10.89 -0.44
CA ILE A 63 -19.21 -10.31 0.79
C ILE A 63 -18.25 -11.24 1.55
N TRP A 64 -18.45 -12.56 1.47
CA TRP A 64 -17.57 -13.53 2.12
C TRP A 64 -16.15 -13.50 1.53
N ILE A 65 -16.00 -13.21 0.23
CA ILE A 65 -14.69 -13.06 -0.42
C ILE A 65 -13.99 -11.79 0.09
N LEU A 66 -14.75 -10.70 0.27
CA LEU A 66 -14.24 -9.46 0.84
C LEU A 66 -13.79 -9.64 2.29
N ILE A 67 -14.57 -10.37 3.10
CA ILE A 67 -14.21 -10.71 4.48
C ILE A 67 -12.92 -11.54 4.51
N LEU A 68 -12.80 -12.54 3.64
CA LEU A 68 -11.58 -13.35 3.52
C LEU A 68 -10.35 -12.49 3.17
N GLY A 69 -10.49 -11.58 2.19
CA GLY A 69 -9.43 -10.65 1.80
C GLY A 69 -9.01 -9.73 2.95
N GLY A 70 -9.98 -9.11 3.62
CA GLY A 70 -9.72 -8.26 4.79
C GLY A 70 -9.03 -9.01 5.93
N ALA A 71 -9.53 -10.20 6.28
CA ALA A 71 -8.92 -11.04 7.31
C ALA A 71 -7.48 -11.45 6.94
N GLY A 72 -7.22 -11.77 5.67
CA GLY A 72 -5.90 -12.11 5.16
C GLY A 72 -4.90 -10.96 5.30
N ILE A 73 -5.31 -9.72 4.97
CA ILE A 73 -4.46 -8.52 5.13
C ILE A 73 -4.12 -8.31 6.61
N VAL A 74 -5.11 -8.39 7.51
CA VAL A 74 -4.91 -8.22 8.96
C VAL A 74 -3.99 -9.30 9.51
N ALA A 75 -4.20 -10.56 9.13
CA ALA A 75 -3.35 -11.68 9.55
C ALA A 75 -1.91 -11.53 9.05
N GLY A 76 -1.72 -11.17 7.77
CA GLY A 76 -0.39 -10.93 7.19
C GLY A 76 0.36 -9.81 7.91
N LEU A 77 -0.33 -8.70 8.22
CA LEU A 77 0.25 -7.59 8.98
C LEU A 77 0.58 -8.01 10.42
N ALA A 78 -0.25 -8.80 11.07
CA ALA A 78 0.00 -9.27 12.44
C ALA A 78 1.26 -10.16 12.54
N ILE A 79 1.49 -11.02 11.54
CA ILE A 79 2.60 -11.99 11.52
C ILE A 79 3.90 -11.35 11.02
N LEU A 80 3.85 -10.63 9.91
CA LEU A 80 5.04 -10.13 9.19
C LEU A 80 5.21 -8.61 9.26
N GLY A 81 4.18 -7.86 9.65
CA GLY A 81 4.18 -6.40 9.63
C GLY A 81 5.26 -5.78 10.50
N LYS A 82 5.58 -6.38 11.66
CA LYS A 82 6.63 -5.87 12.55
C LYS A 82 8.00 -5.78 11.87
N LYS A 83 8.36 -6.76 11.02
CA LYS A 83 9.63 -6.75 10.29
C LYS A 83 9.64 -5.67 9.21
N VAL A 84 8.54 -5.50 8.49
CA VAL A 84 8.41 -4.52 7.40
C VAL A 84 8.39 -3.08 7.93
N ILE A 85 7.62 -2.82 9.00
CA ILE A 85 7.53 -1.49 9.62
C ILE A 85 8.90 -1.04 10.16
N ALA A 86 9.67 -1.95 10.74
CA ALA A 86 11.01 -1.64 11.25
C ALA A 86 12.01 -1.23 10.15
N THR A 87 11.85 -1.72 8.92
CA THR A 87 12.76 -1.39 7.80
C THR A 87 12.40 -0.08 7.10
N ILE A 88 11.13 0.31 7.07
CA ILE A 88 10.65 1.49 6.32
C ILE A 88 10.82 2.80 7.11
N GLY A 89 10.76 2.75 8.45
CA GLY A 89 10.62 3.92 9.31
C GLY A 89 11.71 5.00 9.24
N GLU A 90 12.91 4.71 8.73
CA GLU A 90 14.05 5.66 8.78
C GLU A 90 14.66 6.03 7.43
N SER A 91 14.18 5.48 6.30
CA SER A 91 15.01 5.42 5.08
C SER A 91 14.80 6.56 4.05
N ILE A 92 13.78 7.41 4.18
CA ILE A 92 13.44 8.38 3.12
C ILE A 92 13.74 9.83 3.55
N ILE A 93 13.11 10.31 4.63
CA ILE A 93 13.31 11.64 5.24
C ILE A 93 12.99 11.53 6.73
N SER A 94 13.73 12.24 7.60
CA SER A 94 13.33 12.40 9.02
C SER A 94 12.17 13.38 9.11
N LEU A 95 10.98 12.88 9.45
CA LEU A 95 9.75 13.69 9.50
C LEU A 95 9.41 14.07 10.94
N GLN A 96 9.08 15.35 11.15
CA GLN A 96 8.38 15.78 12.36
C GLN A 96 6.91 15.31 12.29
N PRO A 97 6.24 15.06 13.44
CA PRO A 97 4.87 14.56 13.45
C PRO A 97 3.83 15.41 12.70
N SER A 98 3.96 16.73 12.71
CA SER A 98 3.12 17.62 11.91
C SER A 98 3.24 17.36 10.40
N SER A 99 4.46 17.12 9.94
CA SER A 99 4.75 16.76 8.55
C SER A 99 4.29 15.34 8.23
N GLY A 100 4.53 14.37 9.12
CA GLY A 100 4.01 13.01 8.98
C GLY A 100 2.49 12.98 8.80
N PHE A 101 1.77 13.72 9.65
CA PHE A 101 0.31 13.87 9.55
C PHE A 101 -0.14 14.40 8.18
N CYS A 102 0.49 15.47 7.67
CA CYS A 102 0.16 16.03 6.36
C CYS A 102 0.43 15.04 5.20
N ALA A 103 1.55 14.31 5.24
CA ALA A 103 1.88 13.32 4.22
C ALA A 103 0.88 12.16 4.22
N GLU A 104 0.56 11.65 5.41
CA GLU A 104 -0.43 10.57 5.59
C GLU A 104 -1.81 11.01 5.13
N LEU A 105 -2.25 12.22 5.47
CA LEU A 105 -3.55 12.74 5.06
C LEU A 105 -3.64 12.93 3.54
N ALA A 106 -2.61 13.49 2.91
CA ALA A 106 -2.55 13.65 1.45
C ALA A 106 -2.56 12.29 0.75
N THR A 107 -1.79 11.33 1.27
CA THR A 107 -1.71 9.96 0.75
C THR A 107 -3.07 9.25 0.86
N ALA A 108 -3.67 9.24 2.05
CA ALA A 108 -4.95 8.58 2.31
C ALA A 108 -6.07 9.19 1.47
N THR A 109 -6.14 10.52 1.37
CA THR A 109 -7.14 11.21 0.55
C THR A 109 -6.99 10.83 -0.92
N THR A 110 -5.77 10.82 -1.45
CA THR A 110 -5.50 10.47 -2.85
C THR A 110 -5.90 9.02 -3.14
N ILE A 111 -5.51 8.09 -2.28
CA ILE A 111 -5.85 6.66 -2.43
C ILE A 111 -7.38 6.48 -2.35
N LEU A 112 -8.03 7.08 -1.36
CA LEU A 112 -9.47 6.93 -1.16
C LEU A 112 -10.27 7.50 -2.34
N LEU A 113 -9.87 8.66 -2.87
CA LEU A 113 -10.51 9.23 -4.06
C LEU A 113 -10.35 8.32 -5.27
N ALA A 114 -9.15 7.77 -5.50
CA ALA A 114 -8.93 6.81 -6.58
C ALA A 114 -9.75 5.52 -6.40
N SER A 115 -9.79 4.97 -5.18
CA SER A 115 -10.63 3.80 -4.86
C SER A 115 -12.11 4.07 -5.09
N ARG A 116 -12.60 5.27 -4.76
CA ARG A 116 -13.99 5.68 -5.03
C ARG A 116 -14.31 5.79 -6.52
N LEU A 117 -13.32 6.14 -7.33
CA LEU A 117 -13.43 6.16 -8.79
C LEU A 117 -13.20 4.76 -9.43
N GLY A 118 -12.90 3.75 -8.63
CA GLY A 118 -12.60 2.39 -9.11
C GLY A 118 -11.26 2.26 -9.84
N LEU A 119 -10.36 3.24 -9.66
CA LEU A 119 -9.05 3.24 -10.30
C LEU A 119 -8.05 2.45 -9.44
N PRO A 120 -7.41 1.39 -9.97
CA PRO A 120 -6.36 0.70 -9.25
C PRO A 120 -5.13 1.60 -9.17
N VAL A 121 -4.80 2.04 -7.97
CA VAL A 121 -3.62 2.90 -7.73
C VAL A 121 -2.58 2.19 -6.88
N SER A 122 -1.33 2.64 -6.98
CA SER A 122 -0.26 2.15 -6.13
C SER A 122 -0.17 2.99 -4.86
N THR A 123 -0.50 2.38 -3.72
CA THR A 123 -0.41 3.00 -2.39
C THR A 123 1.02 3.40 -2.04
N SER A 124 2.01 2.60 -2.45
CA SER A 124 3.43 2.90 -2.24
C SER A 124 3.89 4.16 -2.98
N HIS A 125 3.44 4.35 -4.23
CA HIS A 125 3.74 5.59 -4.98
C HIS A 125 3.07 6.81 -4.34
N ALA A 126 1.81 6.66 -3.89
CA ALA A 126 1.09 7.74 -3.21
C ALA A 126 1.81 8.17 -1.93
N LEU A 127 2.28 7.21 -1.11
CA LEU A 127 3.00 7.48 0.12
C LEU A 127 4.36 8.14 -0.15
N VAL A 128 5.16 7.59 -1.06
CA VAL A 128 6.46 8.18 -1.43
C VAL A 128 6.26 9.58 -2.01
N GLY A 129 5.24 9.79 -2.86
CA GLY A 129 4.88 11.10 -3.40
C GLY A 129 4.51 12.11 -2.31
N GLY A 130 3.71 11.69 -1.31
CA GLY A 130 3.36 12.54 -0.16
C GLY A 130 4.57 12.96 0.65
N VAL A 131 5.48 12.02 0.96
CA VAL A 131 6.72 12.30 1.71
C VAL A 131 7.67 13.19 0.91
N VAL A 132 7.87 12.91 -0.37
CA VAL A 132 8.70 13.73 -1.26
C VAL A 132 8.12 15.14 -1.39
N GLY A 133 6.80 15.28 -1.52
CA GLY A 133 6.13 16.58 -1.60
C GLY A 133 6.43 17.47 -0.38
N ILE A 134 6.44 16.90 0.82
CA ILE A 134 6.86 17.60 2.04
C ILE A 134 8.34 17.95 2.01
N GLY A 135 9.20 17.03 1.57
CA GLY A 135 10.63 17.28 1.40
C GLY A 135 10.91 18.47 0.49
N LEU A 136 10.14 18.63 -0.59
CA LEU A 136 10.25 19.76 -1.52
C LEU A 136 9.88 21.10 -0.85
N VAL A 137 8.88 21.11 0.05
CA VAL A 137 8.46 22.31 0.78
C VAL A 137 9.44 22.70 1.88
N GLN A 138 10.03 21.72 2.58
CA GLN A 138 10.99 22.00 3.65
C GLN A 138 12.36 22.37 3.10
N ASN A 139 12.99 21.46 2.36
CA ASN A 139 14.27 21.68 1.69
C ASN A 139 14.60 20.50 0.78
N ILE A 140 14.81 20.73 -0.52
CA ILE A 140 15.14 19.65 -1.47
C ILE A 140 16.37 18.84 -1.04
N LYS A 141 17.33 19.46 -0.33
CA LYS A 141 18.55 18.79 0.16
C LYS A 141 18.28 17.77 1.28
N SER A 142 17.12 17.81 1.94
CA SER A 142 16.75 16.81 2.96
C SER A 142 16.31 15.48 2.36
N ILE A 143 16.03 15.43 1.05
CA ILE A 143 15.56 14.24 0.35
C ILE A 143 16.75 13.33 0.01
N GLN A 144 16.68 12.08 0.47
CA GLN A 144 17.66 11.06 0.12
C GLN A 144 17.43 10.50 -1.29
N PHE A 145 17.93 11.20 -2.31
CA PHE A 145 17.79 10.79 -3.73
C PHE A 145 18.35 9.39 -4.03
N LYS A 146 19.36 8.93 -3.29
CA LYS A 146 19.91 7.56 -3.45
C LYS A 146 18.84 6.51 -3.10
N THR A 147 18.15 6.69 -1.97
CA THR A 147 17.05 5.80 -1.56
C THR A 147 15.91 5.89 -2.57
N LEU A 148 15.51 7.11 -2.98
CA LEU A 148 14.43 7.31 -3.94
C LEU A 148 14.69 6.61 -5.28
N LYS A 149 15.92 6.69 -5.80
CA LYS A 149 16.34 5.95 -7.01
C LYS A 149 16.27 4.44 -6.82
N GLY A 150 16.67 3.93 -5.66
CA GLY A 150 16.55 2.51 -5.32
C GLY A 150 15.10 2.03 -5.29
N ILE A 151 14.20 2.83 -4.71
CA ILE A 151 12.76 2.55 -4.70
C ILE A 151 12.20 2.56 -6.13
N ALA A 152 12.54 3.57 -6.94
CA ALA A 152 12.09 3.66 -8.32
C ALA A 152 12.58 2.49 -9.19
N ALA A 153 13.84 2.07 -8.99
CA ALA A 153 14.38 0.89 -9.65
C ALA A 153 13.63 -0.39 -9.22
N ALA A 154 13.32 -0.53 -7.92
CA ALA A 154 12.54 -1.66 -7.42
C ALA A 154 11.16 -1.73 -8.08
N TRP A 155 10.45 -0.60 -8.22
CA TRP A 155 9.16 -0.55 -8.91
C TRP A 155 9.23 -0.99 -10.38
N LEU A 156 10.32 -0.62 -11.07
CA LEU A 156 10.51 -1.00 -12.47
C LEU A 156 10.88 -2.48 -12.63
N ILE A 157 11.57 -3.07 -11.64
CA ILE A 157 11.98 -4.48 -11.64
C ILE A 157 10.84 -5.41 -11.20
N THR A 158 9.99 -4.99 -10.26
CA THR A 158 8.92 -5.86 -9.73
C THR A 158 7.89 -6.25 -10.78
N VAL A 159 7.56 -5.36 -11.71
CA VAL A 159 6.60 -5.63 -12.80
C VAL A 159 7.05 -6.77 -13.72
N PRO A 160 8.23 -6.71 -14.39
CA PRO A 160 8.68 -7.78 -15.28
C PRO A 160 8.92 -9.08 -14.52
N VAL A 161 9.47 -9.02 -13.30
CA VAL A 161 9.68 -10.22 -12.48
C VAL A 161 8.36 -10.91 -12.14
N SER A 162 7.34 -10.13 -11.73
CA SER A 162 6.00 -10.66 -11.44
C SER A 162 5.34 -11.26 -12.69
N ALA A 163 5.48 -10.60 -13.85
CA ALA A 163 4.95 -11.10 -15.12
C ALA A 163 5.60 -12.42 -15.54
N VAL A 164 6.93 -12.53 -15.47
CA VAL A 164 7.68 -13.74 -15.82
C VAL A 164 7.33 -14.89 -14.87
N LEU A 165 7.27 -14.62 -13.56
CA LEU A 165 6.86 -15.63 -12.57
C LEU A 165 5.43 -16.12 -12.84
N SER A 166 4.48 -15.22 -13.07
CA SER A 166 3.10 -15.58 -13.37
C SER A 166 3.00 -16.42 -14.65
N ALA A 167 3.66 -16.02 -15.74
CA ALA A 167 3.68 -16.75 -17.00
C ALA A 167 4.30 -18.16 -16.85
N THR A 168 5.38 -18.27 -16.07
CA THR A 168 6.06 -19.55 -15.82
C THR A 168 5.16 -20.50 -15.03
N ILE A 169 4.55 -20.03 -13.93
CA ILE A 169 3.63 -20.83 -13.11
C ILE A 169 2.43 -21.28 -13.95
N PHE A 170 1.86 -20.38 -14.75
CA PHE A 170 0.74 -20.72 -15.63
C PHE A 170 1.12 -21.77 -16.67
N SER A 171 2.29 -21.62 -17.31
CA SER A 171 2.76 -22.58 -18.32
C SER A 171 2.98 -23.98 -17.73
N ILE A 172 3.55 -24.06 -16.52
CA ILE A 172 3.73 -25.32 -15.80
C ILE A 172 2.37 -25.94 -15.46
N ALA A 173 1.42 -25.15 -14.93
CA ALA A 173 0.09 -25.64 -14.62
C ALA A 173 -0.62 -26.16 -15.88
N GLN A 174 -0.50 -25.46 -17.01
CA GLN A 174 -1.10 -25.91 -18.27
C GLN A 174 -0.54 -27.26 -18.72
N ILE A 175 0.77 -27.52 -18.60
CA ILE A 175 1.40 -28.81 -18.96
C ILE A 175 0.98 -29.94 -18.01
N LEU A 176 0.69 -29.63 -16.75
CA LEU A 176 0.34 -30.65 -15.74
C LEU A 176 -1.14 -31.05 -15.77
N PHE A 177 -2.03 -30.11 -16.10
CA PHE A 177 -3.48 -30.31 -16.03
C PHE A 177 -4.14 -30.51 -17.41
N PHE A 178 -3.42 -30.32 -18.51
CA PHE A 178 -3.79 -30.70 -19.88
C PHE A 178 -2.76 -31.67 -20.46
#